data_AF-A0A1V8U8H1-F1
#
_entry.id   AF-A0A1V8U8H1-F1
#
_cell.length_a   1.000
_cell.length_b   1.000
_cell.length_c   1.000
_cell.angle_alpha   90.00
_cell.angle_beta   90.00
_cell.angle_gamma   90.00
#
_symmetry.space_group_name_H-M   'P 1'
#
loop_
_entity.id
_entity.type
_entity.pdbx_description
1 polymer ?
#
loop_
_entity_poly.entity_id
_entity_poly.type
_entity_poly.pdbx_seq_one_letter_code
_entity_poly.pdbx_strand_id
1 'polypeptide(L)'
;MDHLRTRALTLAEREKRFQAQPSELHQIIVLSLERTGQHLISNVDSRFDADELIEDLGAFKHCAAHPLLVPCIMFAANLRMSEKRRQSIKERLHRLEHSISELARVDALSDANDFTRTREDADSQRLETLYEVLHSCRKDQASREGRYGFWRECNGALDEGFKYVDLLMLQATTVPLRVAHDELLQWKNVAYHKFESLMARDKDHVNRVNTVSDLLSSLVQQRDMRLQASIARASQRDSEEMKFIAVLGSIFLPASLIATILNVPEFQFASGPVLFGAYLAITAPLIGAVMILCFFRGHVHRLLTRRRGTLTKPSAMNRIAVEKPGRRDRA
;
A
#
# COMPACT_ATOMS: atom_id res chain seq x y z
N MET A 1 -51.17 34.24 40.24
CA MET A 1 -50.17 33.68 41.19
C MET A 1 -50.07 32.16 41.14
N ASP A 2 -51.03 31.44 40.53
CA ASP A 2 -51.01 29.97 40.52
C ASP A 2 -49.91 29.34 39.65
N HIS A 3 -49.46 30.03 38.60
CA HIS A 3 -48.44 29.51 37.69
C HIS A 3 -47.03 29.40 38.30
N LEU A 4 -46.76 30.13 39.39
CA LEU A 4 -45.50 30.05 40.14
C LEU A 4 -45.53 28.91 41.17
N ARG A 5 -46.71 28.55 41.67
CA ARG A 5 -46.89 27.43 42.62
C ARG A 5 -46.70 26.07 41.93
N THR A 6 -47.18 25.92 40.71
CA THR A 6 -47.00 24.68 39.92
C THR A 6 -45.55 24.47 39.48
N ARG A 7 -44.78 25.55 39.27
CA ARG A 7 -43.34 25.47 38.97
C ARG A 7 -42.49 25.13 40.21
N ALA A 8 -42.88 25.61 41.39
CA ALA A 8 -42.19 25.25 42.63
C ALA A 8 -42.41 23.78 43.02
N LEU A 9 -43.63 23.25 42.85
CA LEU A 9 -43.95 21.85 43.11
C LEU A 9 -43.21 20.88 42.17
N THR A 10 -43.08 21.22 40.89
CA THR A 10 -42.36 20.38 39.91
C THR A 10 -40.83 20.37 40.11
N LEU A 11 -40.26 21.43 40.71
CA LEU A 11 -38.85 21.46 41.10
C LEU A 11 -38.57 20.64 42.36
N ALA A 12 -39.41 20.76 43.40
CA ALA A 12 -39.28 19.97 44.63
C ALA A 12 -39.47 18.46 44.38
N GLU A 13 -40.33 18.09 43.43
CA GLU A 13 -40.58 16.70 43.04
C GLU A 13 -39.45 16.13 42.16
N ARG A 14 -38.73 16.98 41.41
CA ARG A 14 -37.49 16.61 40.70
C ARG A 14 -36.30 16.44 41.65
N GLU A 15 -36.21 17.25 42.69
CA GLU A 15 -35.14 17.19 43.69
C GLU A 15 -35.28 15.93 44.58
N LYS A 16 -36.51 15.54 44.93
CA LYS A 16 -36.79 14.26 45.61
C LYS A 16 -36.47 13.02 44.77
N ARG A 17 -36.57 13.09 43.42
CA ARG A 17 -36.14 11.99 42.54
C ARG A 17 -34.62 11.90 42.41
N PHE A 18 -33.90 13.01 42.58
CA PHE A 18 -32.42 13.01 42.54
C PHE A 18 -31.78 12.47 43.84
N GLN A 19 -32.47 12.57 44.98
CA GLN A 19 -31.97 12.04 46.26
C GLN A 19 -32.26 10.55 46.49
N ALA A 20 -33.06 9.89 45.65
CA ALA A 20 -33.59 8.54 45.92
C ALA A 20 -32.87 7.37 45.21
N GLN A 21 -31.74 7.56 44.52
CA GLN A 21 -31.13 6.45 43.76
C GLN A 21 -29.59 6.49 43.60
N PRO A 22 -28.81 6.58 44.68
CA PRO A 22 -27.37 6.36 44.61
C PRO A 22 -26.99 4.90 44.25
N SER A 23 -27.92 3.94 44.40
CA SER A 23 -27.69 2.52 44.11
C SER A 23 -27.74 2.17 42.62
N GLU A 24 -28.65 2.75 41.83
CA GLU A 24 -28.75 2.46 40.39
C GLU A 24 -27.64 3.14 39.58
N LEU A 25 -27.21 4.35 39.96
CA LEU A 25 -26.04 4.99 39.36
C LEU A 25 -24.76 4.19 39.66
N HIS A 26 -24.60 3.67 40.87
CA HIS A 26 -23.51 2.73 41.18
C HIS A 26 -23.57 1.48 40.30
N GLN A 27 -24.75 0.90 40.10
CA GLN A 27 -24.91 -0.32 39.31
C GLN A 27 -24.63 -0.10 37.82
N ILE A 28 -25.08 1.02 37.24
CA ILE A 28 -24.81 1.38 35.85
C ILE A 28 -23.32 1.67 35.63
N ILE A 29 -22.65 2.32 36.60
CA ILE A 29 -21.22 2.63 36.52
C ILE A 29 -20.37 1.37 36.68
N VAL A 30 -20.69 0.49 37.64
CA VAL A 30 -20.02 -0.81 37.81
C VAL A 30 -20.16 -1.65 36.55
N LEU A 31 -21.35 -1.70 35.93
CA LEU A 31 -21.55 -2.42 34.67
C LEU A 31 -20.81 -1.79 33.50
N SER A 32 -20.65 -0.46 33.46
CA SER A 32 -19.90 0.23 32.41
C SER A 32 -18.38 -0.01 32.54
N LEU A 33 -17.85 0.03 33.78
CA LEU A 33 -16.46 -0.31 34.13
C LEU A 33 -16.15 -1.80 33.93
N GLU A 34 -17.09 -2.68 34.23
CA GLU A 34 -16.94 -4.13 34.04
C GLU A 34 -16.94 -4.50 32.56
N ARG A 35 -17.79 -3.85 31.75
CA ARG A 35 -17.86 -4.06 30.30
C ARG A 35 -16.63 -3.48 29.56
N THR A 36 -16.10 -2.33 30.01
CA THR A 36 -14.81 -1.83 29.49
C THR A 36 -13.62 -2.64 30.02
N GLY A 37 -13.67 -3.10 31.25
CA GLY A 37 -12.66 -3.96 31.87
C GLY A 37 -12.52 -5.32 31.18
N GLN A 38 -13.62 -6.00 30.85
CA GLN A 38 -13.58 -7.30 30.15
C GLN A 38 -13.04 -7.19 28.72
N HIS A 39 -13.31 -6.09 28.02
CA HIS A 39 -12.73 -5.82 26.70
C HIS A 39 -11.24 -5.44 26.77
N LEU A 40 -10.81 -4.77 27.84
CA LEU A 40 -9.39 -4.53 28.10
C LEU A 40 -8.70 -5.87 28.39
N ILE A 41 -9.14 -6.65 29.37
CA ILE A 41 -8.39 -7.80 29.91
C ILE A 41 -8.14 -8.89 28.85
N SER A 42 -9.15 -9.24 28.03
CA SER A 42 -9.01 -10.35 27.06
C SER A 42 -8.03 -10.12 25.90
N ASN A 43 -7.61 -8.87 25.62
CA ASN A 43 -6.69 -8.55 24.51
C ASN A 43 -5.28 -8.14 24.99
N VAL A 44 -5.08 -8.14 26.31
CA VAL A 44 -3.99 -7.48 27.04
C VAL A 44 -2.96 -8.48 27.60
N ASP A 45 -3.35 -9.74 27.83
CA ASP A 45 -2.59 -10.74 28.62
C ASP A 45 -1.19 -11.14 28.12
N SER A 46 -0.76 -10.75 26.91
CA SER A 46 0.60 -11.07 26.41
C SER A 46 1.48 -9.85 26.12
N ARG A 47 1.01 -8.64 26.44
CA ARG A 47 1.63 -7.40 25.93
C ARG A 47 2.11 -6.41 27.00
N PHE A 48 1.78 -6.63 28.25
CA PHE A 48 2.20 -5.75 29.33
C PHE A 48 3.46 -6.30 29.96
N ASP A 49 4.46 -5.43 30.04
CA ASP A 49 5.63 -5.68 30.85
C ASP A 49 5.22 -5.54 32.32
N ALA A 50 5.04 -6.67 32.99
CA ALA A 50 4.58 -6.71 34.37
C ALA A 50 5.55 -5.96 35.29
N ASP A 51 6.84 -5.98 34.97
CA ASP A 51 7.89 -5.32 35.74
C ASP A 51 7.75 -3.80 35.68
N GLU A 52 7.48 -3.21 34.50
CA GLU A 52 7.23 -1.77 34.36
C GLU A 52 5.97 -1.32 35.12
N LEU A 53 4.94 -2.16 35.17
CA LEU A 53 3.70 -1.90 35.92
C LEU A 53 3.93 -1.91 37.44
N ILE A 54 4.72 -2.88 37.92
CA ILE A 54 5.08 -2.97 39.34
C ILE A 54 5.97 -1.80 39.74
N GLU A 55 6.90 -1.38 38.87
CA GLU A 55 7.73 -0.19 39.08
C GLU A 55 6.87 1.08 39.19
N ASP A 56 5.94 1.29 38.25
CA ASP A 56 5.02 2.43 38.29
C ASP A 56 4.14 2.40 39.57
N LEU A 57 3.61 1.23 39.95
CA LEU A 57 2.87 1.08 41.22
C LEU A 57 3.72 1.37 42.45
N GLY A 58 5.00 1.00 42.43
CA GLY A 58 5.97 1.32 43.46
C GLY A 58 6.23 2.83 43.55
N ALA A 59 6.34 3.51 42.41
CA ALA A 59 6.56 4.95 42.32
C ALA A 59 5.37 5.76 42.84
N PHE A 60 4.14 5.27 42.66
CA PHE A 60 2.90 5.94 43.09
C PHE A 60 2.28 5.33 44.36
N LYS A 61 3.08 4.71 45.23
CA LYS A 61 2.59 4.07 46.47
C LYS A 61 1.84 5.03 47.39
N HIS A 62 2.22 6.31 47.42
CA HIS A 62 1.52 7.35 48.20
C HIS A 62 0.11 7.67 47.66
N CYS A 63 -0.15 7.35 46.39
CA CYS A 63 -1.45 7.50 45.74
C CYS A 63 -2.33 6.23 45.82
N ALA A 64 -1.92 5.19 46.57
CA ALA A 64 -2.60 3.89 46.60
C ALA A 64 -4.07 3.95 47.05
N ALA A 65 -4.46 4.98 47.81
CA ALA A 65 -5.84 5.19 48.24
C ALA A 65 -6.75 5.78 47.14
N HIS A 66 -6.17 6.26 46.03
CA HIS A 66 -6.93 6.93 44.97
C HIS A 66 -7.54 5.90 44.00
N PRO A 67 -8.87 5.92 43.76
CA PRO A 67 -9.56 4.89 42.97
C PRO A 67 -9.12 4.86 41.49
N LEU A 68 -8.61 5.98 40.96
CA LEU A 68 -8.13 6.09 39.58
C LEU A 68 -6.64 5.77 39.40
N LEU A 69 -5.93 5.35 40.44
CA LEU A 69 -4.51 5.04 40.32
C LEU A 69 -4.25 3.96 39.26
N VAL A 70 -4.93 2.82 39.36
CA VAL A 70 -4.76 1.70 38.43
C VAL A 70 -5.19 2.07 37.01
N PRO A 71 -6.38 2.67 36.77
CA PRO A 71 -6.76 3.18 35.45
C PRO A 71 -5.73 4.13 34.82
N CYS A 72 -5.15 5.02 35.64
CA CYS A 72 -4.09 5.92 35.21
C CYS A 72 -2.85 5.12 34.76
N ILE A 73 -2.30 4.26 35.62
CA ILE A 73 -1.13 3.43 35.29
C ILE A 73 -1.37 2.61 34.03
N MET A 74 -2.53 1.96 33.93
CA MET A 74 -2.93 1.20 32.75
C MET A 74 -2.95 2.06 31.49
N PHE A 75 -3.48 3.30 31.55
CA PHE A 75 -3.50 4.22 30.41
C PHE A 75 -2.09 4.60 29.95
N ALA A 76 -1.16 4.90 30.86
CA ALA A 76 0.20 5.24 30.46
C ALA A 76 1.01 4.04 29.96
N ALA A 77 0.90 2.87 30.60
CA ALA A 77 1.60 1.65 30.14
C ALA A 77 1.23 1.32 28.69
N ASN A 78 -0.06 1.40 28.40
CA ASN A 78 -0.62 1.30 27.07
C ASN A 78 -0.08 2.33 26.07
N LEU A 79 0.09 3.59 26.51
CA LEU A 79 0.66 4.64 25.68
C LEU A 79 2.15 4.37 25.38
N ARG A 80 2.93 3.93 26.36
CA ARG A 80 4.33 3.50 26.17
C ARG A 80 4.41 2.36 25.15
N MET A 81 3.49 1.40 25.22
CA MET A 81 3.41 0.32 24.23
C MET A 81 3.16 0.84 22.81
N SER A 82 2.27 1.83 22.68
CA SER A 82 1.99 2.49 21.40
C SER A 82 3.20 3.25 20.87
N GLU A 83 3.99 3.87 21.74
CA GLU A 83 5.25 4.51 21.39
C GLU A 83 6.31 3.51 20.90
N LYS A 84 6.55 2.42 21.65
CA LYS A 84 7.46 1.33 21.25
C LYS A 84 7.06 0.75 19.89
N ARG A 85 5.76 0.49 19.68
CA ARG A 85 5.23 0.01 18.40
C ARG A 85 5.50 1.00 17.26
N ARG A 86 5.26 2.29 17.48
CA ARG A 86 5.52 3.33 16.48
C ARG A 86 7.00 3.38 16.11
N GLN A 87 7.90 3.29 17.08
CA GLN A 87 9.34 3.26 16.81
C GLN A 87 9.72 2.06 15.94
N SER A 88 9.19 0.87 16.23
CA SER A 88 9.39 -0.32 15.41
C SER A 88 8.89 -0.14 13.96
N ILE A 89 7.70 0.46 13.78
CA ILE A 89 7.15 0.77 12.45
C ILE A 89 8.05 1.76 11.72
N LYS A 90 8.51 2.82 12.41
CA LYS A 90 9.41 3.82 11.82
C LYS A 90 10.72 3.18 11.34
N GLU A 91 11.29 2.25 12.10
CA GLU A 91 12.50 1.54 11.73
C GLU A 91 12.28 0.59 10.55
N ARG A 92 11.14 -0.13 10.51
CA ARG A 92 10.74 -0.95 9.35
C ARG A 92 10.56 -0.10 8.09
N LEU A 93 9.91 1.06 8.22
CA LEU A 93 9.71 1.99 7.11
C LEU A 93 11.04 2.57 6.62
N HIS A 94 11.96 2.91 7.53
CA HIS A 94 13.27 3.40 7.14
C HIS A 94 14.10 2.34 6.38
N ARG A 95 14.07 1.10 6.86
CA ARG A 95 14.69 -0.04 6.15
C ARG A 95 14.09 -0.25 4.77
N LEU A 96 12.77 -0.12 4.65
CA LEU A 96 12.05 -0.22 3.38
C LEU A 96 12.47 0.90 2.40
N GLU A 97 12.47 2.15 2.85
CA GLU A 97 12.91 3.31 2.06
C GLU A 97 14.36 3.16 1.56
N HIS A 98 15.26 2.71 2.44
CA HIS A 98 16.65 2.45 2.08
C HIS A 98 16.75 1.35 1.03
N SER A 99 16.04 0.24 1.22
CA SER A 99 16.08 -0.90 0.31
C SER A 99 15.49 -0.57 -1.07
N ILE A 100 14.45 0.26 -1.12
CA ILE A 100 13.86 0.75 -2.39
C ILE A 100 14.83 1.69 -3.10
N SER A 101 15.53 2.54 -2.35
CA SER A 101 16.53 3.45 -2.92
C SER A 101 17.71 2.68 -3.52
N GLU A 102 18.19 1.64 -2.85
CA GLU A 102 19.20 0.73 -3.41
C GLU A 102 18.70 0.02 -4.67
N LEU A 103 17.47 -0.51 -4.66
CA LEU A 103 16.86 -1.16 -5.82
C LEU A 103 16.76 -0.19 -7.02
N ALA A 104 16.30 1.04 -6.79
CA ALA A 104 16.21 2.06 -7.83
C ALA A 104 17.58 2.40 -8.43
N ARG A 105 18.62 2.46 -7.60
CA ARG A 105 20.00 2.74 -8.04
C ARG A 105 20.58 1.60 -8.88
N VAL A 106 20.33 0.36 -8.46
CA VAL A 106 20.73 -0.85 -9.20
C VAL A 106 20.03 -0.91 -10.55
N ASP A 107 18.74 -0.56 -10.62
CA ASP A 107 17.96 -0.55 -11.86
C ASP A 107 18.39 0.57 -12.81
N ALA A 108 18.87 1.70 -12.30
CA ALA A 108 19.43 2.79 -13.12
C ALA A 108 20.77 2.42 -13.78
N LEU A 109 21.59 1.59 -13.12
CA LEU A 109 22.88 1.14 -13.64
C LEU A 109 22.79 -0.10 -14.53
N SER A 110 21.67 -0.84 -14.46
CA SER A 110 21.43 -2.02 -15.28
C SER A 110 21.13 -1.62 -16.72
N ASP A 111 22.12 -1.74 -17.60
CA ASP A 111 21.96 -1.47 -19.02
C ASP A 111 21.10 -2.55 -19.70
N ALA A 112 20.40 -2.18 -20.77
CA ALA A 112 19.31 -2.98 -21.37
C ALA A 112 19.75 -4.31 -22.03
N ASN A 113 21.04 -4.64 -22.02
CA ASN A 113 21.61 -5.79 -22.72
C ASN A 113 21.99 -6.97 -21.81
N ASP A 114 22.02 -6.80 -20.48
CA ASP A 114 22.44 -7.87 -19.56
C ASP A 114 21.24 -8.49 -18.83
N PHE A 115 20.36 -9.12 -19.60
CA PHE A 115 19.21 -9.86 -19.08
C PHE A 115 19.60 -11.31 -18.79
N THR A 116 20.46 -11.50 -17.78
CA THR A 116 20.81 -12.83 -17.28
C THR A 116 19.68 -13.35 -16.38
N ARG A 117 19.10 -14.51 -16.74
CA ARG A 117 18.00 -15.19 -16.02
C ARG A 117 18.23 -15.30 -14.51
N THR A 118 19.47 -15.49 -14.06
CA THR A 118 19.83 -15.65 -12.65
C THR A 118 19.65 -14.39 -11.81
N ARG A 119 19.69 -13.19 -12.42
CA ARG A 119 19.47 -11.91 -11.73
C ARG A 119 17.99 -11.62 -11.51
N GLU A 120 17.15 -12.14 -12.40
CA GLU A 120 15.71 -11.89 -12.39
C GLU A 120 15.00 -12.53 -11.18
N ASP A 121 15.44 -13.72 -10.77
CA ASP A 121 14.90 -14.43 -9.60
C ASP A 121 15.25 -13.73 -8.29
N ALA A 122 16.50 -13.29 -8.13
CA ALA A 122 16.97 -12.59 -6.93
C ALA A 122 16.28 -11.23 -6.74
N ASP A 123 16.07 -10.48 -7.82
CA ASP A 123 15.38 -9.18 -7.76
C ASP A 123 13.87 -9.36 -7.52
N SER A 124 13.28 -10.45 -8.00
CA SER A 124 11.86 -10.77 -7.71
C SER A 124 11.66 -11.13 -6.24
N GLN A 125 12.54 -11.95 -5.65
CA GLN A 125 12.49 -12.27 -4.21
C GLN A 125 12.66 -11.02 -3.34
N ARG A 126 13.58 -10.12 -3.71
CA ARG A 126 13.74 -8.82 -3.03
C ARG A 126 12.46 -8.01 -3.09
N LEU A 127 11.86 -7.87 -4.27
CA LEU A 127 10.62 -7.12 -4.45
C LEU A 127 9.48 -7.68 -3.59
N GLU A 128 9.34 -9.00 -3.51
CA GLU A 128 8.36 -9.68 -2.66
C GLU A 128 8.56 -9.31 -1.18
N THR A 129 9.79 -9.39 -0.67
CA THR A 129 10.08 -8.98 0.72
C THR A 129 9.75 -7.50 0.98
N LEU A 130 9.96 -6.61 0.00
CA LEU A 130 9.58 -5.20 0.13
C LEU A 130 8.05 -5.03 0.19
N TYR A 131 7.31 -5.79 -0.61
CA TYR A 131 5.84 -5.80 -0.56
C TYR A 131 5.30 -6.35 0.75
N GLU A 132 5.91 -7.40 1.33
CA GLU A 132 5.53 -7.91 2.64
C GLU A 132 5.73 -6.87 3.75
N VAL A 133 6.88 -6.19 3.75
CA VAL A 133 7.16 -5.11 4.71
C VAL A 133 6.19 -3.93 4.51
N LEU A 134 5.92 -3.54 3.26
CA LEU A 134 4.96 -2.48 2.95
C LEU A 134 3.53 -2.86 3.37
N HIS A 135 3.12 -4.10 3.10
CA HIS A 135 1.79 -4.60 3.46
C HIS A 135 1.61 -4.62 4.98
N SER A 136 2.61 -5.09 5.72
CA SER A 136 2.59 -5.06 7.18
C SER A 136 2.55 -3.63 7.72
N CYS A 137 3.24 -2.66 7.11
CA CYS A 137 3.11 -1.22 7.45
C CYS A 137 1.69 -0.69 7.18
N ARG A 138 1.07 -1.08 6.06
CA ARG A 138 -0.33 -0.71 5.73
C ARG A 138 -1.34 -1.30 6.70
N LYS A 139 -1.15 -2.54 7.14
CA LYS A 139 -1.98 -3.17 8.17
C LYS A 139 -1.89 -2.40 9.50
N ASP A 140 -0.68 -1.96 9.87
CA ASP A 140 -0.45 -1.12 11.04
C ASP A 140 -1.13 0.26 10.93
N GLN A 141 -1.17 0.82 9.72
CA GLN A 141 -1.90 2.06 9.40
C GLN A 141 -3.42 1.87 9.49
N ALA A 142 -3.98 0.79 8.94
CA ALA A 142 -5.42 0.54 8.97
C ALA A 142 -5.96 0.37 10.40
N SER A 143 -5.18 -0.29 11.27
CA SER A 143 -5.53 -0.47 12.68
C SER A 143 -5.35 0.78 13.55
N ARG A 144 -4.87 1.90 12.99
CA ARG A 144 -4.57 3.12 13.73
C ARG A 144 -5.81 3.83 14.26
N GLU A 145 -6.82 4.01 13.42
CA GLU A 145 -7.98 4.82 13.75
C GLU A 145 -8.75 4.22 14.93
N GLY A 146 -8.93 2.89 14.93
CA GLY A 146 -9.51 2.18 16.07
C GLY A 146 -8.70 2.35 17.36
N ARG A 147 -7.36 2.33 17.29
CA ARG A 147 -6.52 2.59 18.49
C ARG A 147 -6.73 4.01 19.02
N TYR A 148 -6.76 5.02 18.14
CA TYR A 148 -6.95 6.40 18.58
C TYR A 148 -8.35 6.67 19.12
N GLY A 149 -9.37 6.02 18.56
CA GLY A 149 -10.72 6.01 19.12
C GLY A 149 -10.71 5.47 20.54
N PHE A 150 -10.13 4.27 20.74
CA PHE A 150 -9.98 3.66 22.05
C PHE A 150 -9.25 4.58 23.06
N TRP A 151 -8.12 5.20 22.68
CA TRP A 151 -7.40 6.11 23.59
C TRP A 151 -8.22 7.33 23.99
N ARG A 152 -8.97 7.90 23.05
CA ARG A 152 -9.85 9.05 23.33
C ARG A 152 -10.98 8.67 24.27
N GLU A 153 -11.56 7.48 24.08
CA GLU A 153 -12.59 6.93 24.96
C GLU A 153 -12.05 6.63 26.35
N CYS A 154 -10.87 6.01 26.47
CA CYS A 154 -10.21 5.79 27.76
C CYS A 154 -9.91 7.11 28.48
N ASN A 155 -9.39 8.11 27.77
CA ASN A 155 -9.16 9.43 28.35
C ASN A 155 -10.48 10.07 28.81
N GLY A 156 -11.55 9.97 28.01
CA GLY A 156 -12.88 10.48 28.38
C GLY A 156 -13.44 9.77 29.62
N ALA A 157 -13.29 8.45 29.72
CA ALA A 157 -13.67 7.69 30.91
C ALA A 157 -12.85 8.11 32.14
N LEU A 158 -11.55 8.38 31.99
CA LEU A 158 -10.74 8.93 33.07
C LEU A 158 -11.23 10.32 33.48
N ASP A 159 -11.53 11.20 32.52
CA ASP A 159 -12.06 12.55 32.80
C ASP A 159 -13.38 12.50 33.59
N GLU A 160 -14.30 11.59 33.24
CA GLU A 160 -15.52 11.37 34.03
C GLU A 160 -15.22 10.78 35.41
N GLY A 161 -14.24 9.87 35.50
CA GLY A 161 -13.77 9.33 36.77
C GLY A 161 -13.22 10.42 37.70
N PHE A 162 -12.39 11.33 37.18
CA PHE A 162 -11.82 12.44 37.96
C PHE A 162 -12.92 13.38 38.46
N LYS A 163 -13.90 13.74 37.62
CA LYS A 163 -15.08 14.54 38.04
C LYS A 163 -15.88 13.87 39.15
N TYR A 164 -16.02 12.54 39.10
CA TYR A 164 -16.70 11.81 40.16
C TYR A 164 -15.94 11.86 41.48
N VAL A 165 -14.61 11.72 41.43
CA VAL A 165 -13.77 11.88 42.63
C VAL A 165 -13.85 13.31 43.16
N ASP A 166 -13.88 14.34 42.30
CA ASP A 166 -14.08 15.74 42.72
C ASP A 166 -15.37 15.90 43.54
N LEU A 167 -16.49 15.30 43.08
CA LEU A 167 -17.76 15.32 43.80
C LEU A 167 -17.69 14.60 45.15
N LEU A 168 -16.95 13.49 45.24
CA LEU A 168 -16.72 12.78 46.51
C LEU A 168 -15.80 13.58 47.45
N MET A 169 -14.80 14.27 46.91
CA MET A 169 -13.88 15.10 47.69
C MET A 169 -14.61 16.26 48.37
N LEU A 170 -15.70 16.78 47.78
CA LEU A 170 -16.54 17.79 48.42
C LEU A 170 -17.24 17.29 49.70
N GLN A 171 -17.45 15.97 49.83
CA GLN A 171 -18.17 15.38 50.96
C GLN A 171 -17.23 14.92 52.09
N ALA A 172 -16.04 14.39 51.75
CA ALA A 172 -15.09 13.88 52.73
C ALA A 172 -13.65 14.08 52.24
N THR A 173 -13.12 15.29 52.40
CA THR A 173 -11.74 15.62 51.98
C THR A 173 -10.74 15.17 53.04
N THR A 174 -9.82 14.27 52.67
CA THR A 174 -8.57 14.09 53.42
C THR A 174 -7.44 14.78 52.65
N VAL A 175 -6.56 15.50 53.37
CA VAL A 175 -5.38 16.16 52.78
C VAL A 175 -4.56 15.22 51.89
N PRO A 176 -4.21 13.98 52.29
CA PRO A 176 -3.43 13.08 51.44
C PRO A 176 -4.14 12.68 50.14
N LEU A 177 -5.47 12.50 50.17
CA LEU A 177 -6.22 12.13 48.97
C LEU A 177 -6.22 13.26 47.94
N ARG A 178 -6.24 14.53 48.39
CA ARG A 178 -6.22 15.69 47.49
C ARG A 178 -4.88 15.83 46.77
N VAL A 179 -3.77 15.65 47.50
CA VAL A 179 -2.43 15.68 46.90
C VAL A 179 -2.29 14.57 45.86
N ALA A 180 -2.72 13.34 46.20
CA ALA A 180 -2.72 12.22 45.27
C ALA A 180 -3.60 12.46 44.04
N HIS A 181 -4.76 13.09 44.22
CA HIS A 181 -5.68 13.45 43.15
C HIS A 181 -5.04 14.45 42.18
N ASP A 182 -4.49 15.55 42.69
CA ASP A 182 -3.85 16.59 41.86
C ASP A 182 -2.65 16.03 41.08
N GLU A 183 -1.84 15.17 41.71
CA GLU A 183 -0.70 14.52 41.08
C GLU A 183 -1.12 13.57 39.95
N LEU A 184 -2.13 12.72 40.19
CA LEU A 184 -2.65 11.81 39.16
C LEU A 184 -3.31 12.56 38.01
N LEU A 185 -4.01 13.66 38.30
CA LEU A 185 -4.60 14.52 37.27
C LEU A 185 -3.51 15.16 36.40
N GLN A 186 -2.46 15.69 37.00
CA GLN A 186 -1.31 16.23 36.28
C GLN A 186 -0.66 15.16 35.40
N TRP A 187 -0.42 13.97 35.95
CA TRP A 187 0.22 12.89 35.22
C TRP A 187 -0.65 12.38 34.06
N LYS A 188 -1.97 12.24 34.27
CA LYS A 188 -2.94 11.93 33.21
C LYS A 188 -2.90 12.95 32.08
N ASN A 189 -2.83 14.25 32.41
CA ASN A 189 -2.75 15.31 31.41
C ASN A 189 -1.44 15.26 30.61
N VAL A 190 -0.31 15.00 31.28
CA VAL A 190 0.98 14.80 30.59
C VAL A 190 0.94 13.58 29.66
N ALA A 191 0.37 12.46 30.11
CA ALA A 191 0.20 11.27 29.28
C ALA A 191 -0.68 11.57 28.07
N TYR A 192 -1.80 12.28 28.26
CA TYR A 192 -2.68 12.64 27.15
C TYR A 192 -2.01 13.59 26.14
N HIS A 193 -1.24 14.59 26.60
CA HIS A 193 -0.49 15.46 25.68
C HIS A 193 0.58 14.69 24.88
N LYS A 194 1.24 13.69 25.49
CA LYS A 194 2.13 12.79 24.74
C LYS A 194 1.35 12.03 23.65
N PHE A 195 0.15 11.55 23.97
CA PHE A 195 -0.73 10.91 22.99
C PHE A 195 -1.11 11.85 21.83
N GLU A 196 -1.52 13.10 22.12
CA GLU A 196 -1.83 14.09 21.08
C GLU A 196 -0.61 14.37 20.19
N SER A 197 0.58 14.50 20.78
CA SER A 197 1.83 14.65 20.04
C SER A 197 2.09 13.45 19.13
N LEU A 198 1.84 12.23 19.62
CA LEU A 198 1.97 11.02 18.81
C LEU A 198 0.99 11.04 17.63
N MET A 199 -0.28 11.37 17.86
CA MET A 199 -1.28 11.49 16.79
C MET A 199 -0.89 12.53 15.73
N ALA A 200 -0.43 13.71 16.16
CA ALA A 200 -0.05 14.79 15.25
C ALA A 200 1.08 14.37 14.31
N ARG A 201 2.09 13.69 14.84
CA ARG A 201 3.22 13.20 14.05
C ARG A 201 2.89 11.98 13.19
N ASP A 202 1.75 11.32 13.39
CA ASP A 202 1.41 10.11 12.65
C ASP A 202 0.92 10.41 11.21
N LYS A 203 0.47 11.64 10.98
CA LYS A 203 0.16 12.13 9.63
C LYS A 203 1.39 12.02 8.70
N ASP A 204 2.57 12.32 9.20
CA ASP A 204 3.83 12.16 8.46
C ASP A 204 4.08 10.70 8.08
N HIS A 205 3.86 9.76 9.01
CA HIS A 205 4.04 8.33 8.75
C HIS A 205 3.11 7.81 7.65
N VAL A 206 1.83 8.21 7.67
CA VAL A 206 0.89 7.84 6.61
C VAL A 206 1.34 8.35 5.25
N ASN A 207 1.77 9.61 5.19
CA ASN A 207 2.27 10.20 3.95
C ASN A 207 3.48 9.43 3.44
N ARG A 208 4.44 9.10 4.31
CA ARG A 208 5.64 8.35 3.93
C ARG A 208 5.32 6.94 3.44
N VAL A 209 4.43 6.20 4.09
CA VAL A 209 4.00 4.87 3.63
C VAL A 209 3.35 4.95 2.25
N ASN A 210 2.52 5.98 2.00
CA ASN A 210 1.92 6.20 0.69
C ASN A 210 2.98 6.53 -0.37
N THR A 211 3.91 7.45 -0.09
CA THR A 211 5.02 7.76 -1.00
C THR A 211 5.84 6.52 -1.34
N VAL A 212 6.18 5.70 -0.34
CA VAL A 212 6.91 4.45 -0.57
C VAL A 212 6.12 3.47 -1.43
N SER A 213 4.81 3.37 -1.23
CA SER A 213 3.93 2.55 -2.08
C SER A 213 3.91 3.02 -3.53
N ASP A 214 3.87 4.34 -3.75
CA ASP A 214 3.84 4.93 -5.08
C ASP A 214 5.17 4.70 -5.80
N LEU A 215 6.29 4.88 -5.09
CA LEU A 215 7.63 4.59 -5.60
C LEU A 215 7.83 3.11 -5.94
N LEU A 216 7.37 2.21 -5.08
CA LEU A 216 7.49 0.78 -5.36
C LEU A 216 6.67 0.40 -6.60
N SER A 217 5.46 0.95 -6.73
CA SER A 217 4.60 0.70 -7.89
C SER A 217 5.19 1.25 -9.19
N SER A 218 5.82 2.43 -9.14
CA SER A 218 6.48 3.01 -10.31
C SER A 218 7.71 2.22 -10.74
N LEU A 219 8.49 1.67 -9.79
CA LEU A 219 9.61 0.78 -10.10
C LEU A 219 9.14 -0.51 -10.80
N VAL A 220 8.04 -1.10 -10.33
CA VAL A 220 7.44 -2.28 -11.00
C VAL A 220 6.99 -1.95 -12.42
N GLN A 221 6.29 -0.83 -12.60
CA GLN A 221 5.89 -0.36 -13.93
C GLN A 221 7.09 -0.12 -14.86
N GLN A 222 8.17 0.47 -14.34
CA GLN A 222 9.40 0.69 -15.09
C GLN A 222 10.02 -0.64 -15.55
N ARG A 223 10.05 -1.65 -14.67
CA ARG A 223 10.53 -3.00 -15.01
C ARG A 223 9.66 -3.65 -16.08
N ASP A 224 8.34 -3.57 -15.96
CA ASP A 224 7.40 -4.12 -16.95
C ASP A 224 7.60 -3.47 -18.33
N MET A 225 7.79 -2.15 -18.38
CA MET A 225 8.07 -1.46 -19.65
C MET A 225 9.39 -1.92 -20.29
N ARG A 226 10.43 -2.17 -19.48
CA ARG A 226 11.73 -2.68 -19.97
C ARG A 226 11.61 -4.11 -20.48
N LEU A 227 10.87 -4.97 -19.78
CA LEU A 227 10.56 -6.34 -20.19
C LEU A 227 9.79 -6.35 -21.52
N GLN A 228 8.77 -5.50 -21.66
CA GLN A 228 8.04 -5.38 -22.92
C GLN A 228 8.95 -4.90 -24.06
N ALA A 229 9.84 -3.94 -23.79
CA ALA A 229 10.81 -3.47 -24.78
C ALA A 229 11.82 -4.56 -25.18
N SER A 230 12.29 -5.38 -24.25
CA SER A 230 13.22 -6.47 -24.54
C SER A 230 12.55 -7.58 -25.35
N ILE A 231 11.32 -7.96 -25.00
CA ILE A 231 10.49 -8.92 -25.75
C ILE A 231 10.23 -8.40 -27.17
N ALA A 232 9.85 -7.13 -27.31
CA ALA A 232 9.63 -6.52 -28.62
C ALA A 232 10.90 -6.54 -29.49
N ARG A 233 12.07 -6.25 -28.91
CA ARG A 233 13.37 -6.33 -29.61
C ARG A 233 13.76 -7.75 -29.99
N ALA A 234 13.50 -8.73 -29.13
CA ALA A 234 13.72 -10.14 -29.44
C ALA A 234 12.81 -10.59 -30.60
N SER A 235 11.52 -10.26 -30.52
CA SER A 235 10.55 -10.54 -31.58
C SER A 235 10.88 -9.83 -32.90
N GLN A 236 11.45 -8.63 -32.87
CA GLN A 236 11.94 -7.95 -34.06
C GLN A 236 13.10 -8.71 -34.71
N ARG A 237 14.07 -9.18 -33.91
CA ARG A 237 15.19 -10.00 -34.41
C ARG A 237 14.69 -11.31 -35.03
N ASP A 238 13.78 -12.02 -34.35
CA ASP A 238 13.17 -13.23 -34.90
C ASP A 238 12.46 -12.95 -36.23
N SER A 239 11.79 -11.80 -36.34
CA SER A 239 11.12 -11.38 -37.58
C SER A 239 12.10 -11.05 -38.70
N GLU A 240 13.29 -10.54 -38.39
CA GLU A 240 14.36 -10.28 -39.35
C GLU A 240 15.00 -11.59 -39.83
N GLU A 241 15.27 -12.52 -38.92
CA GLU A 241 15.76 -13.86 -39.24
C GLU A 241 14.76 -14.64 -40.10
N MET A 242 13.47 -14.58 -39.76
CA MET A 242 12.42 -15.24 -40.55
C MET A 242 12.35 -14.69 -41.97
N LYS A 243 12.51 -13.37 -42.15
CA LYS A 243 12.58 -12.77 -43.49
C LYS A 243 13.82 -13.23 -44.25
N PHE A 244 14.96 -13.33 -43.57
CA PHE A 244 16.19 -13.80 -44.19
C PHE A 244 16.07 -15.26 -44.67
N ILE A 245 15.56 -16.16 -43.84
CA ILE A 245 15.32 -17.57 -44.22
C ILE A 245 14.35 -17.66 -45.40
N ALA A 246 13.27 -16.88 -45.41
CA ALA A 246 12.32 -16.86 -46.51
C ALA A 246 12.96 -16.39 -47.83
N VAL A 247 13.80 -15.35 -47.78
CA VAL A 247 14.56 -14.87 -48.94
C VAL A 247 15.51 -15.95 -49.44
N LEU A 248 16.25 -16.59 -48.53
CA LEU A 248 17.17 -17.68 -48.88
C LEU A 248 16.42 -18.84 -49.54
N GLY A 249 15.29 -19.27 -48.95
CA GLY A 249 14.42 -20.31 -49.52
C GLY A 249 13.87 -19.95 -50.90
N SER A 250 13.49 -18.70 -51.15
CA SER A 250 13.01 -18.24 -52.46
C SER A 250 14.07 -18.30 -53.57
N ILE A 251 15.35 -18.23 -53.22
CA ILE A 251 16.47 -18.31 -54.18
C ILE A 251 16.88 -19.77 -54.40
N PHE A 252 16.96 -20.56 -53.33
CA PHE A 252 17.46 -21.94 -53.40
C PHE A 252 16.46 -22.94 -53.99
N LEU A 253 15.15 -22.76 -53.75
CA LEU A 253 14.14 -23.70 -54.26
C LEU A 253 14.07 -23.74 -55.80
N PRO A 254 13.99 -22.61 -56.53
CA PRO A 254 13.98 -22.63 -57.99
C PRO A 254 15.28 -23.15 -58.60
N ALA A 255 16.43 -22.79 -57.99
CA ALA A 255 17.74 -23.28 -58.42
C ALA A 255 17.86 -24.80 -58.28
N SER A 256 17.42 -25.35 -57.15
CA SER A 256 17.44 -26.80 -56.89
C SER A 256 16.49 -27.56 -57.81
N LEU A 257 15.32 -27.00 -58.12
CA LEU A 257 14.36 -27.59 -59.05
C LEU A 257 14.98 -27.75 -60.45
N ILE A 258 15.60 -26.68 -60.99
CA ILE A 258 16.22 -26.73 -62.31
C ILE A 258 17.42 -27.67 -62.33
N ALA A 259 18.26 -27.65 -61.28
CA ALA A 259 19.38 -28.57 -61.15
C ALA A 259 18.91 -30.04 -61.17
N THR A 260 17.80 -30.34 -60.51
CA THR A 260 17.23 -31.69 -60.49
C THR A 260 16.70 -32.11 -61.87
N ILE A 261 15.99 -31.21 -62.56
CA ILE A 261 15.44 -31.45 -63.91
C ILE A 261 16.57 -31.69 -64.93
N LEU A 262 17.65 -30.91 -64.88
CA LEU A 262 18.79 -31.06 -65.79
C LEU A 262 19.69 -32.27 -65.47
N ASN A 263 19.60 -32.81 -64.25
CA ASN A 263 20.33 -34.03 -63.86
C ASN A 263 19.61 -35.32 -64.31
N VAL A 264 18.41 -35.22 -64.87
CA VAL A 264 17.72 -36.37 -65.48
C VAL A 264 18.52 -36.81 -66.70
N PRO A 265 18.95 -38.08 -66.79
CA PRO A 265 19.88 -38.56 -67.81
C PRO A 265 19.33 -38.44 -69.25
N GLU A 266 18.01 -38.30 -69.41
CA GLU A 266 17.37 -38.04 -70.71
C GLU A 266 17.70 -36.65 -71.30
N PHE A 267 18.24 -35.69 -70.53
CA PHE A 267 18.54 -34.33 -70.99
C PHE A 267 20.03 -34.00 -71.17
N GLN A 268 20.92 -35.01 -71.19
CA GLN A 268 22.37 -34.84 -71.38
C GLN A 268 22.77 -34.60 -72.86
N PHE A 269 22.09 -33.67 -73.54
CA PHE A 269 22.27 -33.45 -74.98
C PHE A 269 23.51 -32.63 -75.36
N ALA A 270 24.35 -32.20 -74.40
CA ALA A 270 25.47 -31.30 -74.67
C ALA A 270 26.66 -31.49 -73.72
N SER A 271 27.87 -31.20 -74.22
CA SER A 271 29.13 -31.19 -73.46
C SER A 271 29.00 -30.34 -72.20
N GLY A 272 29.64 -30.76 -71.10
CA GLY A 272 29.54 -30.13 -69.77
C GLY A 272 29.56 -28.59 -69.71
N PRO A 273 30.35 -27.87 -70.52
CA PRO A 273 30.35 -26.40 -70.53
C PRO A 273 29.05 -25.77 -71.07
N VAL A 274 28.41 -26.39 -72.06
CA VAL A 274 27.20 -25.87 -72.70
C VAL A 274 25.97 -26.12 -71.81
N LEU A 275 25.95 -27.25 -71.09
CA LEU A 275 24.93 -27.57 -70.10
C LEU A 275 24.94 -26.57 -68.93
N PHE A 276 26.14 -26.19 -68.48
CA PHE A 276 26.31 -25.16 -67.45
C PHE A 276 25.77 -23.79 -67.91
N GLY A 277 26.04 -23.42 -69.17
CA GLY A 277 25.49 -22.20 -69.76
C GLY A 277 23.96 -22.20 -69.85
N ALA A 278 23.36 -23.33 -70.23
CA ALA A 278 21.91 -23.50 -70.30
C ALA A 278 21.24 -23.45 -68.91
N TYR A 279 21.85 -24.09 -67.91
CA TYR A 279 21.41 -23.99 -66.51
C TYR A 279 21.35 -22.54 -66.05
N LEU A 280 22.41 -21.77 -66.31
CA LEU A 280 22.51 -20.38 -65.87
C LEU A 280 21.52 -19.47 -66.62
N ALA A 281 21.32 -19.70 -67.93
CA ALA A 281 20.40 -18.95 -68.76
C ALA A 281 18.92 -19.11 -68.35
N ILE A 282 18.53 -20.28 -67.84
CA ILE A 282 17.14 -20.56 -67.40
C ILE A 282 16.94 -20.20 -65.92
N THR A 283 17.95 -20.47 -65.08
CA THR A 283 17.83 -20.28 -63.63
C THR A 283 17.85 -18.81 -63.22
N ALA A 284 18.70 -17.98 -63.84
CA ALA A 284 18.79 -16.55 -63.54
C ALA A 284 17.47 -15.78 -63.73
N PRO A 285 16.75 -15.89 -64.87
CA PRO A 285 15.47 -15.21 -65.05
C PRO A 285 14.37 -15.77 -64.15
N LEU A 286 14.39 -17.08 -63.82
CA LEU A 286 13.42 -17.67 -62.91
C LEU A 286 13.58 -17.11 -61.48
N ILE A 287 14.81 -17.02 -60.96
CA ILE A 287 15.09 -16.39 -59.67
C ILE A 287 14.69 -14.91 -59.71
N GLY A 288 15.03 -14.19 -60.78
CA GLY A 288 14.63 -12.80 -60.98
C GLY A 288 13.11 -12.60 -60.96
N ALA A 289 12.37 -13.44 -61.66
CA ALA A 289 10.90 -13.40 -61.70
C ALA A 289 10.28 -13.67 -60.32
N VAL A 290 10.79 -14.66 -59.57
CA VAL A 290 10.33 -14.96 -58.21
C VAL A 290 10.63 -13.78 -57.26
N MET A 291 11.82 -13.19 -57.34
CA MET A 291 12.19 -12.03 -56.52
C MET A 291 11.34 -10.80 -56.85
N ILE A 292 11.10 -10.52 -58.14
CA ILE A 292 10.23 -9.44 -58.62
C ILE A 292 8.80 -9.66 -58.11
N LEU A 293 8.25 -10.87 -58.22
CA LEU A 293 6.91 -11.20 -57.72
C LEU A 293 6.82 -10.99 -56.20
N CYS A 294 7.83 -11.43 -55.45
CA CYS A 294 7.90 -11.22 -53.99
C CYS A 294 7.97 -9.73 -53.64
N PHE A 295 8.75 -8.95 -54.38
CA PHE A 295 8.87 -7.51 -54.17
C PHE A 295 7.57 -6.76 -54.50
N PHE A 296 6.94 -7.04 -55.64
CA PHE A 296 5.66 -6.45 -56.03
C PHE A 296 4.55 -6.81 -55.04
N ARG A 297 4.47 -8.06 -54.58
CA ARG A 297 3.50 -8.48 -53.57
C ARG A 297 3.69 -7.74 -52.24
N GLY A 298 4.94 -7.59 -51.80
CA GLY A 298 5.27 -6.80 -50.60
C GLY A 298 4.91 -5.32 -50.73
N HIS A 299 5.09 -4.75 -51.93
CA HIS A 299 4.76 -3.35 -52.21
C HIS A 299 3.24 -3.11 -52.27
N VAL A 300 2.49 -4.04 -52.88
CA VAL A 300 1.01 -4.01 -52.94
C VAL A 300 0.40 -4.17 -51.54
N HIS A 301 0.93 -5.07 -50.71
CA HIS A 301 0.47 -5.22 -49.33
C HIS A 301 0.66 -3.94 -48.51
N ARG A 302 1.83 -3.27 -48.63
CA ARG A 302 2.08 -1.97 -47.96
C ARG A 302 1.12 -0.87 -48.40
N LEU A 303 0.72 -0.86 -49.67
CA LEU A 303 -0.26 0.10 -50.19
C LEU A 303 -1.68 -0.17 -49.66
N LEU A 304 -2.06 -1.45 -49.53
CA LEU A 304 -3.37 -1.85 -48.99
C LEU A 304 -3.49 -1.59 -47.49
N THR A 305 -2.45 -1.82 -46.70
CA THR A 305 -2.48 -1.54 -45.25
C THR A 305 -2.54 -0.04 -44.94
N ARG A 306 -1.91 0.81 -45.76
CA ARG A 306 -1.94 2.27 -45.57
C ARG A 306 -3.35 2.87 -45.78
N ARG A 307 -4.21 2.23 -46.59
CA ARG A 307 -5.61 2.65 -46.78
C ARG A 307 -6.57 2.22 -45.66
N ARG A 308 -6.22 1.22 -44.83
CA ARG A 308 -7.05 0.80 -43.69
C ARG A 308 -6.84 1.64 -42.42
N GLY A 309 -5.70 2.30 -42.26
CA GLY A 309 -5.38 3.11 -41.07
C GLY A 309 -6.15 4.43 -40.93
N THR A 310 -6.89 4.87 -41.95
CA THR A 310 -7.64 6.14 -41.93
C THR A 310 -9.11 5.99 -41.54
N LEU A 311 -9.60 4.78 -41.22
CA LEU A 311 -11.05 4.55 -40.97
C LEU A 311 -11.40 4.05 -39.57
N THR A 312 -10.47 4.09 -38.62
CA THR A 312 -10.77 3.91 -37.18
C THR A 312 -10.06 4.99 -36.39
N LYS A 313 -10.51 6.24 -36.57
CA LYS A 313 -10.35 7.28 -35.55
C LYS A 313 -11.36 6.91 -34.45
N PRO A 314 -10.94 6.43 -33.25
CA PRO A 314 -11.87 6.24 -32.16
C PRO A 314 -12.48 7.61 -31.85
N SER A 315 -13.79 7.67 -32.08
CA SER A 315 -14.62 8.82 -31.78
C SER A 315 -14.40 9.16 -30.30
N ALA A 316 -13.92 10.38 -30.08
CA ALA A 316 -13.86 10.99 -28.77
C ALA A 316 -15.30 11.14 -28.26
N MET A 317 -15.77 10.19 -27.45
CA MET A 317 -17.00 10.39 -26.68
C MET A 317 -17.02 9.51 -25.42
N ASN A 318 -16.22 9.88 -24.43
CA ASN A 318 -16.69 9.87 -23.05
C ASN A 318 -15.85 10.81 -22.17
N ARG A 319 -16.18 12.09 -22.23
CA ARG A 319 -15.70 13.10 -21.28
C ARG A 319 -16.66 13.04 -20.10
N ILE A 320 -16.43 12.09 -19.19
CA ILE A 320 -17.15 12.06 -17.91
C ILE A 320 -16.67 13.27 -17.10
N ALA A 321 -17.64 14.06 -16.70
CA ALA A 321 -17.50 15.28 -15.95
C ALA A 321 -16.70 15.06 -14.66
N VAL A 322 -15.57 15.74 -14.54
CA VAL A 322 -14.94 16.02 -13.25
C VAL A 322 -15.64 17.25 -12.69
N GLU A 323 -16.54 16.96 -11.77
CA GLU A 323 -17.23 17.85 -10.86
C GLU A 323 -16.24 18.77 -10.12
N LYS A 324 -16.45 20.09 -10.23
CA LYS A 324 -15.74 21.10 -9.43
C LYS A 324 -16.29 21.07 -7.99
N PRO A 325 -15.48 20.86 -6.94
CA PRO A 325 -15.91 21.15 -5.60
C PRO A 325 -15.86 22.67 -5.34
N GLY A 326 -16.93 23.14 -4.71
CA GLY A 326 -17.25 24.55 -4.50
C GLY A 326 -16.21 25.33 -3.73
N ARG A 327 -16.00 26.54 -4.23
CA ARG A 327 -15.44 27.68 -3.49
C ARG A 327 -16.50 28.09 -2.47
N ARG A 328 -16.25 27.79 -1.19
CA ARG A 328 -17.07 28.26 -0.07
C ARG A 328 -16.34 29.39 0.64
N ASP A 329 -17.10 30.46 0.83
CA ASP A 329 -16.76 31.74 1.43
C ASP A 329 -16.16 31.63 2.83
N ARG A 330 -15.24 32.54 3.15
CA ARG A 330 -15.06 33.26 4.43
C ARG A 330 -14.40 34.60 4.07
N ALA A 331 -14.99 35.78 4.33
CA ALA A 331 -15.37 36.36 5.62
C ALA A 331 -14.18 36.46 6.57
#